data_AF-A0A4Y9R8Y3-F1
#
_entry.id   AF-A0A4Y9R8Y3-F1
#
_cell.length_a   1.000
_cell.length_b   1.000
_cell.length_c   1.000
_cell.angle_alpha   90.00
_cell.angle_beta   90.00
_cell.angle_gamma   90.00
#
_symmetry.space_group_name_H-M   'P 1'
#
loop_
_entity.id
_entity.type
_entity.pdbx_description
1 polymer ?
#
loop_
_entity_poly.entity_id
_entity_poly.type
_entity_poly.pdbx_seq_one_letter_code
_entity_poly.pdbx_strand_id
1 'polypeptide(L)' 'MLKHQRRDQWLADQLGCTQPQACRIRQGTSATSPDRAFMIEKITKGAVKAASVLMPDRSANDPSPNRKAA' A
#
# COMPACT_ATOMS: atom_id res chain seq x y z
N MET A 1 -0.71 -2.02 -18.22
CA MET A 1 -0.10 -1.11 -17.21
C MET A 1 -1.00 0.07 -16.80
N LEU A 2 -1.94 0.58 -17.62
CA LEU A 2 -2.76 1.77 -17.29
C LEU A 2 -3.78 1.62 -16.13
N LYS A 3 -4.22 0.41 -15.79
CA LYS A 3 -5.29 0.21 -14.78
C LYS A 3 -4.85 0.58 -13.36
N HIS A 4 -3.55 0.48 -13.06
CA HIS A 4 -3.04 0.78 -11.71
C HIS A 4 -2.79 2.27 -11.54
N GLN A 5 -2.28 2.94 -12.57
CA GLN A 5 -2.01 4.39 -12.56
C GLN A 5 -3.26 5.23 -12.24
N ARG A 6 -4.41 4.88 -12.82
CA ARG A 6 -5.68 5.57 -12.57
C ARG A 6 -6.19 5.35 -11.13
N ARG A 7 -5.99 4.15 -10.57
CA ARG A 7 -6.36 3.84 -9.18
C ARG A 7 -5.44 4.54 -8.19
N ASP A 8 -4.14 4.56 -8.47
CA ASP A 8 -3.15 5.21 -7.62
C ASP A 8 -3.35 6.74 -7.63
N GLN A 9 -3.74 7.33 -8.77
CA GLN A 9 -4.10 8.75 -8.84
C GLN A 9 -5.38 9.05 -8.06
N TRP A 10 -6.44 8.26 -8.25
CA TRP A 10 -7.69 8.43 -7.50
C TRP A 10 -7.47 8.32 -5.98
N LEU A 11 -6.64 7.37 -5.54
CA LEU A 11 -6.32 7.20 -4.12
C LEU A 11 -5.46 8.37 -3.60
N ALA A 12 -4.54 8.88 -4.42
CA ALA A 12 -3.74 10.06 -4.10
C ALA A 12 -4.62 11.31 -3.89
N ASP A 13 -5.60 11.52 -4.77
CA ASP A 13 -6.55 12.63 -4.68
C ASP A 13 -7.42 12.52 -3.41
N GLN A 14 -7.88 11.32 -3.06
CA GLN A 14 -8.66 11.08 -1.84
C GLN A 14 -7.86 11.27 -0.55
N LEU A 15 -6.57 10.93 -0.56
CA LEU A 15 -5.71 11.00 0.62
C LEU A 15 -4.94 12.32 0.74
N GLY A 16 -5.00 13.18 -0.29
CA GLY A 16 -4.18 14.38 -0.39
C GLY A 16 -2.68 14.06 -0.37
N CYS A 17 -2.26 13.01 -1.09
CA CYS A 17 -0.86 12.62 -1.21
C CYS A 17 -0.42 12.52 -2.68
N THR A 18 0.85 12.19 -2.92
CA THR A 18 1.34 12.00 -4.29
C THR A 18 0.99 10.61 -4.83
N GLN A 19 0.85 10.48 -6.15
CA GLN A 19 0.60 9.20 -6.81
C GLN A 19 1.62 8.09 -6.42
N PRO A 20 2.94 8.36 -6.33
CA PRO A 20 3.89 7.36 -5.86
C PRO A 20 3.66 6.93 -4.40
N GLN A 21 3.25 7.85 -3.52
CA GLN A 21 2.91 7.51 -2.14
C GLN A 21 1.66 6.63 -2.08
N ALA A 22 0.61 6.94 -2.84
CA ALA A 22 -0.58 6.11 -2.93
C ALA A 22 -0.27 4.70 -3.44
N CYS A 23 0.66 4.58 -4.41
CA CYS A 23 1.14 3.30 -4.91
C CYS A 23 1.83 2.48 -3.80
N ARG A 24 2.71 3.09 -3.00
CA ARG A 24 3.37 2.43 -1.86
C ARG A 24 2.39 2.04 -0.75
N ILE A 25 1.41 2.91 -0.47
CA ILE A 25 0.33 2.63 0.49
C ILE A 25 -0.46 1.39 0.05
N ARG A 26 -0.85 1.31 -1.22
CA ARG A 26 -1.55 0.15 -1.78
C ARG A 26 -0.71 -1.13 -1.73
N GLN A 27 0.61 -1.00 -1.86
CA GLN A 27 1.55 -2.11 -1.73
C GLN A 27 1.84 -2.49 -0.27
N GLY A 28 1.35 -1.72 0.71
CA GLY A 28 1.68 -1.95 2.12
C GLY A 28 3.16 -1.72 2.43
N THR A 29 3.86 -0.91 1.64
CA THR A 29 5.31 -0.64 1.80
C THR A 29 5.59 0.72 2.42
N SER A 30 4.56 1.53 2.68
CA SER A 30 4.68 2.81 3.36
C SER A 30 3.91 2.78 4.67
N ALA A 31 4.60 3.08 5.77
CA ALA A 31 3.97 3.36 7.05
C ALA A 31 3.15 4.66 6.94
N THR A 32 1.99 4.70 7.58
CA THR A 32 1.17 5.91 7.72
C THR A 32 0.58 6.00 9.14
N SER A 33 0.02 7.15 9.49
CA SER A 33 -0.61 7.37 10.80
C SER A 33 -1.86 6.51 10.98
N PRO A 34 -2.21 6.10 12.21
CA PRO A 34 -3.43 5.31 12.49
C PRO A 34 -4.70 5.88 11.86
N ASP A 35 -4.93 7.19 12.00
CA ASP A 35 -6.09 7.87 11.41
C ASP A 35 -6.16 7.72 9.89
N ARG A 36 -5.01 7.86 9.22
CA ARG A 36 -4.91 7.69 7.76
C ARG A 36 -5.11 6.23 7.36
N ALA A 37 -4.59 5.28 8.13
CA ALA A 37 -4.74 3.86 7.87
C ALA A 37 -6.22 3.42 7.88
N PHE A 38 -7.00 3.90 8.86
CA PHE A 38 -8.45 3.64 8.90
C PHE A 38 -9.21 4.32 7.76
N MET A 39 -8.83 5.55 7.39
CA MET A 39 -9.40 6.22 6.23
C MET A 39 -9.12 5.46 4.93
N ILE A 40 -7.89 4.97 4.75
CA ILE A 40 -7.49 4.16 3.60
C ILE A 40 -8.31 2.87 3.52
N GLU A 41 -8.46 2.15 4.63
CA GLU A 41 -9.26 0.92 4.66
C GLU A 41 -10.73 1.19 4.29
N LYS A 42 -11.29 2.30 4.78
CA LYS A 42 -12.65 2.73 4.45
C LYS A 42 -12.81 3.12 2.98
N ILE A 43 -11.91 3.94 2.44
CA ILE A 43 -11.93 4.41 1.05
C ILE A 43 -11.74 3.25 0.08
N THR A 44 -10.84 2.33 0.40
CA THR A 44 -10.53 1.15 -0.42
C THR A 44 -11.50 -0.02 -0.18
N LYS A 45 -12.52 0.16 0.67
CA LYS A 45 -13.51 -0.87 1.02
C LYS A 45 -12.87 -2.18 1.48
N GLY A 46 -11.82 -2.09 2.29
CA GLY A 46 -11.09 -3.24 2.81
C GLY A 46 -10.04 -3.84 1.87
N ALA A 47 -9.84 -3.31 0.67
CA ALA A 47 -8.81 -3.80 -0.25
C ALA A 47 -7.39 -3.50 0.25
N VAL A 48 -7.21 -2.42 1.01
CA VAL A 48 -5.98 -2.14 1.78
C VAL A 48 -6.36 -2.17 3.26
N LYS A 49 -5.76 -3.09 4.02
CA LYS A 49 -6.01 -3.19 5.45
C LYS A 49 -5.19 -2.17 6.23
N ALA A 50 -5.81 -1.53 7.23
CA ALA A 50 -5.12 -0.57 8.09
C ALA A 50 -3.87 -1.21 8.74
N ALA A 51 -3.97 -2.47 9.17
CA ALA A 51 -2.83 -3.21 9.72
C ALA A 51 -1.63 -3.28 8.77
N SER A 52 -1.87 -3.48 7.46
CA SER A 52 -0.81 -3.59 6.44
C SER A 52 -0.07 -2.28 6.16
N VAL A 53 -0.68 -1.14 6.46
CA VAL A 53 -0.06 0.20 6.30
C VAL A 53 0.43 0.78 7.63
N LEU A 54 0.01 0.23 8.77
CA LEU A 54 0.54 0.57 10.09
C LEU A 54 1.79 -0.23 10.42
N MET A 55 1.78 -1.50 10.07
CA MET A 55 2.92 -2.40 10.17
C MET A 55 3.22 -2.92 8.76
N PRO A 56 3.83 -2.10 7.90
CA PRO A 56 4.26 -2.55 6.59
C PRO A 56 5.19 -3.74 6.78
N ASP A 57 4.79 -4.90 6.24
CA ASP A 57 5.58 -6.11 6.34
C ASP A 57 6.89 -5.88 5.59
N ARG A 58 7.99 -5.75 6.36
CA ARG A 58 9.34 -5.62 5.80
C ARG A 58 9.74 -6.84 4.98
N SER A 59 9.05 -7.98 5.12
CA SER A 59 9.31 -9.20 4.34
C SER A 59 8.95 -9.08 2.87
N ALA A 60 8.08 -8.13 2.47
CA ALA A 60 7.72 -7.94 1.06
C ALA A 60 8.82 -7.24 0.23
N ASN A 61 9.85 -6.69 0.89
CA ASN A 61 10.98 -6.02 0.26
C ASN A 61 12.27 -6.86 0.27
N ASP A 62 12.19 -8.12 0.70
CA ASP A 62 13.28 -9.08 0.55
C ASP A 62 13.09 -9.84 -0.77
N PRO A 63 13.89 -9.58 -1.82
CA PRO A 63 13.95 -10.46 -2.98
C PRO A 63 14.69 -11.74 -2.58
N SER A 64 14.10 -12.56 -1.71
CA SER A 64 14.53 -13.93 -1.50
C SER A 64 13.34 -14.82 -1.22
N PRO A 65 13.04 -15.68 -2.20
CA PRO A 65 13.20 -17.09 -1.89
C PRO A 65 14.01 -17.75 -2.99
N ASN A 66 15.33 -17.52 -3.03
CA ASN A 66 16.22 -18.53 -3.61
C ASN A 66 16.65 -19.52 -2.52
N ARG A 67 15.67 -20.13 -1.85
CA ARG A 67 15.89 -21.46 -1.26
C ARG A 67 15.60 -22.47 -2.36
N LYS A 68 16.54 -22.61 -3.30
CA LYS A 68 16.73 -23.90 -3.97
C LYS A 68 17.12 -24.88 -2.87
N ALA A 69 16.17 -25.70 -2.44
CA ALA A 69 16.49 -26.99 -1.87
C ALA A 69 17.17 -27.80 -3.00
N ALA A 70 18.45 -28.08 -2.84
CA ALA A 70 19.20 -29.09 -3.55
C ALA A 70 20.16 -29.72 -2.54
#